data_AF-A0A957LWF8-F1
#
_entry.id   AF-A0A957LWF8-F1
#
_cell.length_a   1.000
_cell.length_b   1.000
_cell.length_c   1.000
_cell.angle_alpha   90.00
_cell.angle_beta   90.00
_cell.angle_gamma   90.00
#
_symmetry.space_group_name_H-M   'P 1'
#
loop_
_entity.id
_entity.type
_entity.pdbx_description
1 polymer ?
#
loop_
_entity_poly.entity_id
_entity_poly.type
_entity_poly.pdbx_seq_one_letter_code
_entity_poly.pdbx_strand_id
1 'polypeptide(L)' 'MSENNGSAGAGYRQSVIVALVLAVLTVIEFFVAVQMNSLVILMLLALFKAVLVINFYMHVQRLWKTEGEH' A
#
# COMPACT_ATOMS: atom_id res chain seq x y z
N MET A 1 -14.65 -36.22 -11.20
CA MET A 1 -14.96 -34.77 -11.26
C MET A 1 -14.07 -34.10 -10.22
N SER A 2 -12.95 -33.49 -10.60
CA SER A 2 -12.08 -32.79 -9.63
C SER A 2 -12.61 -31.37 -9.48
N GLU A 3 -13.17 -31.07 -8.31
CA GLU A 3 -13.58 -29.73 -7.92
C GLU A 3 -12.30 -28.88 -7.82
N ASN A 4 -12.20 -27.83 -8.63
CA ASN A 4 -11.10 -26.89 -8.52
C ASN A 4 -11.32 -26.06 -7.24
N ASN A 5 -10.36 -26.08 -6.34
CA ASN A 5 -10.40 -25.23 -5.15
C ASN A 5 -10.15 -23.78 -5.60
N GLY A 6 -11.15 -22.94 -5.40
CA GLY A 6 -11.20 -21.57 -5.86
C GLY A 6 -10.00 -20.74 -5.42
N SER A 7 -9.55 -19.84 -6.31
CA SER A 7 -8.46 -18.91 -6.03
C SER A 7 -8.94 -17.76 -5.14
N ALA A 8 -9.20 -18.05 -3.85
CA ALA A 8 -9.42 -17.05 -2.82
C ALA A 8 -8.08 -16.39 -2.43
N GLY A 9 -7.52 -15.54 -3.30
CA GLY A 9 -6.19 -14.96 -3.02
C GLY A 9 -5.87 -13.64 -3.71
N ALA A 10 -6.70 -13.17 -4.64
CA ALA A 10 -6.35 -12.00 -5.44
C ALA A 10 -6.31 -10.71 -4.59
N GLY A 11 -7.32 -10.47 -3.75
CA GLY A 11 -7.44 -9.21 -2.99
C GLY A 11 -6.43 -9.06 -1.84
N TYR A 12 -5.96 -10.17 -1.26
CA TYR A 12 -5.01 -10.14 -0.14
C TYR A 12 -3.57 -9.82 -0.58
N ARG A 13 -3.18 -10.25 -1.78
CA ARG A 13 -1.82 -9.99 -2.29
C ARG A 13 -1.60 -8.50 -2.55
N GLN A 14 -2.63 -7.79 -3.02
CA GLN A 14 -2.55 -6.38 -3.32
C GLN A 14 -2.33 -5.52 -2.07
N SER A 15 -3.08 -5.77 -1.00
CA SER A 15 -2.91 -5.04 0.26
C SER A 15 -1.55 -5.30 0.91
N VAL A 16 -1.04 -6.55 0.81
CA VAL A 16 0.28 -6.93 1.30
C VAL A 16 1.40 -6.21 0.53
N ILE A 17 1.30 -6.10 -0.80
CA ILE A 17 2.30 -5.38 -1.62
C ILE A 17 2.33 -3.90 -1.24
N VAL A 18 1.17 -3.26 -1.09
CA VAL A 18 1.08 -1.85 -0.72
C VAL A 18 1.62 -1.61 0.68
N ALA A 19 1.30 -2.48 1.64
CA ALA A 19 1.85 -2.42 2.99
C ALA A 19 3.38 -2.55 2.98
N LEU A 20 3.94 -3.39 2.11
CA LEU A 20 5.39 -3.55 1.92
C LEU A 20 6.03 -2.27 1.37
N VAL A 21 5.41 -1.64 0.37
CA VAL A 21 5.89 -0.35 -0.19
C VAL A 21 5.89 0.74 0.88
N LEU A 22 4.81 0.86 1.66
CA LEU A 22 4.72 1.82 2.76
C LEU A 22 5.74 1.54 3.86
N ALA A 23 6.00 0.26 4.16
CA ALA A 23 7.01 -0.14 5.14
C ALA A 23 8.42 0.27 4.68
N VAL A 24 8.80 -0.01 3.43
CA VAL A 24 10.10 0.41 2.87
C VAL A 24 10.26 1.92 2.91
N LEU A 25 9.22 2.67 2.51
CA LEU A 25 9.22 4.13 2.58
C LEU A 25 9.38 4.66 4.02
N THR A 26 8.88 3.93 5.02
CA THR A 26 9.04 4.27 6.44
C THR A 26 10.48 4.06 6.91
N VAL A 27 11.14 2.98 6.46
CA VAL A 27 12.55 2.75 6.77
C VAL A 27 13.41 3.87 6.19
N ILE A 28 13.19 4.25 4.93
CA ILE A 28 13.91 5.35 4.28
C ILE A 28 13.70 6.66 5.06
N GLU A 29 12.46 6.97 5.44
CA GLU A 29 12.15 8.13 6.26
C GLU A 29 12.91 8.12 7.58
N PHE A 30 12.95 7.00 8.28
CA PHE A 30 13.66 6.87 9.55
C PHE A 30 15.15 7.18 9.39
N PHE A 31 15.80 6.65 8.35
CA PHE A 31 17.21 6.97 8.07
C PHE A 31 17.42 8.46 7.78
N VAL A 32 16.53 9.07 6.99
CA VAL A 32 16.59 10.51 6.69
C VAL A 32 16.36 11.35 7.95
N ALA A 33 15.43 10.94 8.81
CA ALA A 33 15.13 11.60 10.09
C ALA A 33 16.35 11.60 11.02
N VAL A 34 17.02 10.46 11.13
CA VAL A 34 18.21 10.30 11.97
C VAL A 34 19.37 11.17 11.47
N GLN A 35 19.57 11.25 10.14
CA GLN A 35 20.72 11.95 9.57
C GLN A 35 20.51 13.46 9.43
N MET A 36 19.30 13.91 9.12
CA MET A 36 19.02 15.32 8.78
C MET A 36 18.20 16.06 9.86
N ASN A 37 17.50 15.33 10.75
CA ASN A 37 16.65 15.86 11.83
C ASN A 37 15.75 17.06 11.44
N SER A 38 15.25 17.07 10.20
CA SER A 38 14.44 18.16 9.68
C SER A 38 12.97 17.80 9.71
N LEU A 39 12.21 18.51 10.54
CA LEU A 39 10.75 18.37 10.65
C LEU A 39 10.03 18.56 9.31
N VAL A 40 10.54 19.44 8.44
CA VAL A 40 9.94 19.71 7.13
C VAL A 40 10.01 18.48 6.23
N ILE A 41 11.13 17.76 6.25
CA ILE A 41 11.32 16.56 5.42
C ILE A 41 10.43 15.42 5.92
N LEU A 42 10.28 15.26 7.23
CA LEU A 42 9.36 14.31 7.84
C LEU A 42 7.90 14.62 7.47
N MET A 43 7.51 15.88 7.49
CA MET A 43 6.17 16.31 7.07
C MET A 43 5.89 15.98 5.59
N LEU A 44 6.86 16.18 4.70
CA LEU A 44 6.73 15.82 3.29
C LEU A 44 6.60 14.31 3.07
N LEU A 45 7.37 13.50 3.82
CA LEU A 45 7.30 12.05 3.75
C LEU A 45 5.99 11.50 4.33
N ALA A 46 5.47 12.12 5.40
CA ALA A 46 4.14 11.83 5.93
C ALA A 46 3.02 12.17 4.92
N LEU A 47 3.12 13.31 4.24
CA LEU A 47 2.21 13.68 3.14
C LEU A 47 2.27 12.68 1.99
N PHE A 48 3.47 12.27 1.58
CA PHE A 48 3.64 11.28 0.51
C PHE A 48 3.01 9.93 0.86
N LYS A 49 3.15 9.48 2.11
CA LYS A 49 2.43 8.30 2.63
C LYS A 49 0.92 8.47 2.57
N ALA A 50 0.38 9.62 2.98
CA ALA A 50 -1.05 9.89 2.95
C ALA A 50 -1.62 9.80 1.53
N VAL A 51 -0.93 10.36 0.53
CA VAL A 51 -1.32 10.28 -0.88
C VAL A 51 -1.31 8.83 -1.39
N LEU A 52 -0.27 8.05 -1.05
CA LEU A 52 -0.20 6.63 -1.40
C LEU A 52 -1.34 5.83 -0.75
N VAL A 53 -1.61 6.05 0.53
CA VAL A 53 -2.68 5.37 1.25
C VAL A 53 -4.05 5.69 0.63
N ILE A 54 -4.33 6.96 0.32
CA ILE A 54 -5.59 7.36 -0.31
C ILE A 54 -5.72 6.72 -1.70
N ASN A 55 -4.68 6.76 -2.53
CA ASN A 55 -4.73 6.14 -3.85
C ASN A 55 -4.98 4.64 -3.77
N PHE A 56 -4.20 3.91 -2.96
CA PHE A 56 -4.27 2.46 -2.93
C PHE A 56 -5.43 1.88 -2.10
N TYR A 57 -5.73 2.47 -0.95
CA TYR A 57 -6.78 1.97 -0.06
C TYR A 57 -8.14 2.63 -0.31
N MET A 58 -8.21 3.89 -0.76
CA MET A 58 -9.51 4.55 -0.96
C MET A 58 -10.04 4.49 -2.40
N HIS A 59 -9.19 4.44 -3.44
CA HIS A 59 -9.66 4.47 -4.84
C HIS A 59 -9.43 3.17 -5.63
N VAL A 60 -8.44 2.33 -5.29
CA VAL A 60 -8.05 1.19 -6.15
C VAL A 60 -8.74 -0.15 -5.76
N GLN A 61 -9.07 -0.39 -4.50
CA GLN A 61 -9.79 -1.62 -4.11
C GLN A 61 -11.23 -1.67 -4.63
N ARG A 62 -11.82 -0.51 -4.92
CA ARG A 62 -13.21 -0.39 -5.34
C ARG A 62 -13.42 -0.67 -6.83
N LEU A 63 -12.40 -0.50 -7.67
CA LEU A 63 -12.44 -0.87 -9.09
C LEU A 63 -12.24 -2.37 -9.29
N TRP A 64 -11.38 -3.00 -8.48
CA TRP A 64 -11.12 -4.45 -8.54
C TRP A 64 -12.30 -5.33 -8.09
N LYS A 65 -13.32 -4.74 -7.46
CA LYS A 65 -14.54 -5.44 -7.06
C LYS A 65 -15.65 -5.33 -8.13
N THR A 66 -15.51 -4.45 -9.12
CA THR A 66 -16.50 -4.30 -10.21
C THR A 66 -16.21 -5.22 -11.41
N GLU A 67 -15.04 -5.86 -11.47
CA GLU A 67 -14.66 -6.76 -12.58
C GLU A 67 -14.48 -8.23 -12.16
N GLY A 68 -14.80 -8.57 -10.89
CA GLY A 68 -14.82 -9.96 -10.40
C GLY A 68 -16.19 -10.62 -10.49
N GLU A 69 -17.15 -9.97 -11.13
CA GLU A 69 -18.43 -10.58 -11.51
C GLU A 69 -18.26 -11.04 -12.96
N HIS A 70 -17.92 -12.32 -13.13
CA HIS A 70 -18.29 -13.28 -14.21
C HIS A 70 -17.30 -14.46 -14.21
#